data_AF-A0A926GWG4-F1
#
_entry.id   AF-A0A926GWG4-F1
#
_cell.length_a   1.000
_cell.length_b   1.000
_cell.length_c   1.000
_cell.angle_alpha   90.00
_cell.angle_beta   90.00
_cell.angle_gamma   90.00
#
_symmetry.space_group_name_H-M   'P 1'
#
loop_
_entity.id
_entity.type
_entity.pdbx_description
1 polymer ?
#
loop_
_entity_poly.entity_id
_entity_poly.type
_entity_poly.pdbx_seq_one_letter_code
_entity_poly.pdbx_strand_id
1 'polypeptide(L)'
;MVNNRRSNLLLSRAIAVARDNDPSPAGTDIAAPYGYMPISLRRFFYGLTCSLSVITGGVFVASPAIAQSSPPVANIPLRNASPIRSRSHDEMGEQIGFATLYLGSKQSDRDTADRERHAPTPTILSFVRRFEDRMLRGDLSGATTTAEKTPAPSWRDAMLLTIAYHQYLTKQDYDRAKQTVRRVRYVPLRMNVLLQLARSQRLSGKNADARATVAEAHALLPLFTDPRHKERALISLINMDLDGSETGRAEALIRRLSTADGKAVCLPKLASAFFAAKDFDQARRTGRAAQAALMAVNAKKNYDYYALPLVRVQCQVGDFLPAYTLSKRMHEAYNLADSLALVALHVAKAGGKKQAIEIVAEALLACQKIQDSYSQDRSRENIVYALLSVGDLAGAKNIAEQIFQPDMRRRAFEAIIRAEKYS
;
A
#
# COMPACT_ATOMS: atom_id res chain seq x y z
N MET A 1 29.38 6.59 18.76
CA MET A 1 30.27 6.37 17.59
C MET A 1 30.33 4.92 17.07
N VAL A 2 29.81 3.91 17.78
CA VAL A 2 29.89 2.48 17.37
C VAL A 2 28.80 2.06 16.35
N ASN A 3 27.64 2.74 16.29
CA ASN A 3 26.54 2.39 15.37
C ASN A 3 26.84 2.69 13.88
N ASN A 4 27.72 3.64 13.57
CA ASN A 4 28.04 4.01 12.18
C ASN A 4 28.91 2.95 11.47
N ARG A 5 29.70 2.16 12.21
CA ARG A 5 30.53 1.09 11.63
C ARG A 5 29.71 -0.16 11.27
N ARG A 6 28.65 -0.47 12.03
CA ARG A 6 27.77 -1.62 11.75
C ARG A 6 26.90 -1.42 10.50
N SER A 7 26.37 -0.22 10.27
CA SER A 7 25.60 0.09 9.06
C SER A 7 26.45 0.04 7.79
N ASN A 8 27.69 0.54 7.85
CA ASN A 8 28.64 0.42 6.74
C ASN A 8 29.08 -1.04 6.54
N LEU A 9 29.28 -1.83 7.60
CA LEU A 9 29.62 -3.26 7.47
C LEU A 9 28.49 -4.09 6.84
N LEU A 10 27.24 -3.78 7.14
CA LEU A 10 26.07 -4.48 6.60
C LEU A 10 25.86 -4.16 5.11
N LEU A 11 26.10 -2.91 4.70
CA LEU A 11 26.09 -2.51 3.30
C LEU A 11 27.24 -3.19 2.52
N SER A 12 28.45 -3.22 3.10
CA SER A 12 29.61 -3.90 2.50
C SER A 12 29.42 -5.41 2.39
N ARG A 13 28.82 -6.08 3.39
CA ARG A 13 28.53 -7.52 3.36
C ARG A 13 27.40 -7.88 2.39
N ALA A 14 26.35 -7.05 2.30
CA ALA A 14 25.28 -7.25 1.31
C ALA A 14 25.79 -7.15 -0.14
N ILE A 15 26.80 -6.29 -0.38
CA ILE A 15 27.45 -6.16 -1.69
C ILE A 15 28.42 -7.32 -1.96
N ALA A 16 29.10 -7.86 -0.94
CA ALA A 16 30.01 -9.00 -1.09
C ALA A 16 29.28 -10.32 -1.38
N VAL A 17 28.16 -10.60 -0.69
CA VAL A 17 27.35 -11.81 -0.92
C VAL A 17 26.69 -11.81 -2.32
N ALA A 18 26.44 -10.64 -2.89
CA ALA A 18 25.96 -10.49 -4.27
C ALA A 18 27.05 -10.70 -5.35
N ARG A 19 28.32 -10.84 -4.95
CA ARG A 19 29.47 -11.01 -5.85
C ARG A 19 29.88 -12.47 -6.02
N ASP A 20 29.57 -13.33 -5.04
CA ASP A 20 30.12 -14.70 -4.96
C ASP A 20 29.13 -15.82 -5.36
N ASN A 21 27.84 -15.51 -5.60
CA ASN A 21 26.86 -16.50 -6.08
C ASN A 21 26.57 -16.31 -7.57
N ASP A 22 27.41 -16.90 -8.41
CA ASP A 22 27.10 -17.20 -9.80
C ASP A 22 27.08 -18.73 -9.96
N PRO A 23 25.91 -19.29 -10.30
CA PRO A 23 25.96 -20.27 -11.37
C PRO A 23 24.85 -19.97 -12.38
N SER A 24 25.24 -19.53 -13.56
CA SER A 24 24.44 -19.77 -14.76
C SER A 24 24.42 -21.28 -15.04
N PRO A 25 23.23 -21.83 -15.35
CA PRO A 25 23.17 -22.60 -16.59
C PRO A 25 22.04 -22.12 -17.51
N ALA A 26 22.45 -22.00 -18.77
CA ALA A 26 21.71 -22.04 -20.03
C ALA A 26 20.21 -22.38 -20.02
N GLY A 27 19.47 -21.60 -20.81
CA GLY A 27 18.33 -22.10 -21.58
C GLY A 27 16.95 -21.81 -20.99
N THR A 28 16.39 -20.64 -21.28
CA THR A 28 15.01 -20.45 -21.79
C THR A 28 14.74 -18.97 -22.01
N ASP A 29 14.33 -18.64 -23.23
CA ASP A 29 13.90 -17.33 -23.68
C ASP A 29 12.71 -16.81 -22.84
N ILE A 30 12.98 -15.86 -21.95
CA ILE A 30 11.99 -14.89 -21.48
C ILE A 30 12.63 -13.51 -21.58
N ALA A 31 12.32 -12.80 -22.66
CA ALA A 31 12.76 -11.43 -22.89
C ALA A 31 12.25 -10.50 -21.76
N ALA A 32 13.14 -10.17 -20.82
CA ALA A 32 12.86 -9.27 -19.71
C ALA A 32 12.78 -7.80 -20.18
N PRO A 33 11.78 -6.99 -19.75
CA PRO A 33 11.47 -5.70 -20.36
C PRO A 33 12.31 -4.52 -19.81
N TYR A 34 13.56 -4.74 -19.43
CA TYR A 34 14.37 -3.73 -18.73
C TYR A 34 15.73 -3.52 -19.39
N GLY A 35 15.73 -2.94 -20.59
CA GLY A 35 16.92 -2.39 -21.21
C GLY A 35 17.17 -0.97 -20.72
N TYR A 36 18.40 -0.66 -20.32
CA TYR A 36 18.96 0.70 -20.15
C TYR A 36 18.90 1.40 -18.78
N MET A 37 18.95 0.66 -17.67
CA MET A 37 19.63 1.15 -16.46
C MET A 37 21.02 0.49 -16.35
N PRO A 38 22.08 1.23 -15.99
CA PRO A 38 23.33 0.60 -15.58
C PRO A 38 23.05 -0.40 -14.45
N ILE A 39 23.62 -1.60 -14.54
CA ILE A 39 23.43 -2.69 -13.56
C ILE A 39 23.74 -2.21 -12.13
N SER A 40 24.63 -1.22 -11.96
CA SER A 40 24.98 -0.59 -10.69
C SER A 40 23.82 0.20 -10.05
N LEU A 41 23.15 1.08 -10.82
CA LEU A 41 21.96 1.81 -10.37
C LEU A 41 20.81 0.86 -10.07
N ARG A 42 20.64 -0.15 -10.93
CA ARG A 42 19.64 -1.20 -10.73
C ARG A 42 19.89 -1.92 -9.40
N ARG A 43 21.12 -2.34 -9.12
CA ARG A 43 21.54 -2.97 -7.86
C ARG A 43 21.48 -2.02 -6.66
N PHE A 44 21.71 -0.72 -6.83
CA PHE A 44 21.59 0.28 -5.76
C PHE A 44 20.11 0.52 -5.40
N PHE A 45 19.23 0.64 -6.41
CA PHE A 45 17.78 0.72 -6.21
C PHE A 45 17.24 -0.58 -5.61
N TYR A 46 17.62 -1.76 -6.14
CA TYR A 46 17.23 -3.07 -5.59
C TYR A 46 17.81 -3.31 -4.17
N GLY A 47 19.01 -2.82 -3.88
CA GLY A 47 19.62 -2.89 -2.55
C GLY A 47 18.90 -2.01 -1.53
N LEU A 48 18.45 -0.81 -1.94
CA LEU A 48 17.57 0.02 -1.13
C LEU A 48 16.22 -0.68 -0.91
N THR A 49 15.60 -1.24 -1.96
CA THR A 49 14.30 -1.92 -1.84
C THR A 49 14.37 -3.20 -0.99
N CYS A 50 15.45 -3.97 -1.07
CA CYS A 50 15.62 -5.20 -0.27
C CYS A 50 15.95 -4.88 1.20
N SER A 51 16.67 -3.79 1.48
CA SER A 51 16.91 -3.32 2.85
C SER A 51 15.64 -2.76 3.50
N LEU A 52 14.75 -2.18 2.69
CA LEU A 52 13.41 -1.73 3.08
C LEU A 52 12.53 -2.89 3.58
N SER A 53 12.54 -4.06 2.93
CA SER A 53 11.79 -5.25 3.35
C SER A 53 12.20 -5.81 4.72
N VAL A 54 13.47 -5.63 5.10
CA VAL A 54 14.04 -6.16 6.36
C VAL A 54 13.81 -5.20 7.53
N ILE A 55 13.71 -3.88 7.27
CA ILE A 55 13.57 -2.86 8.32
C ILE A 55 12.11 -2.60 8.71
N THR A 56 11.14 -2.80 7.82
CA THR A 56 9.70 -2.63 8.13
C THR A 56 9.02 -3.88 8.70
N GLY A 57 9.74 -5.01 8.82
CA GLY A 57 9.20 -6.30 9.24
C GLY A 57 8.99 -6.50 10.75
N GLY A 58 8.97 -5.45 11.57
CA GLY A 58 8.82 -5.64 13.01
C GLY A 58 8.47 -4.40 13.80
N VAL A 59 7.21 -3.96 13.76
CA VAL A 59 6.54 -3.30 14.90
C VAL A 59 5.05 -3.64 14.85
N PHE A 60 4.62 -4.50 15.78
CA PHE A 60 3.23 -4.74 16.15
C PHE A 60 2.66 -3.49 16.83
N VAL A 61 1.46 -3.04 16.42
CA VAL A 61 0.65 -2.12 17.23
C VAL A 61 -0.22 -2.95 18.16
N ALA A 62 0.11 -2.96 19.45
CA ALA A 62 -0.77 -3.41 20.52
C ALA A 62 -1.86 -2.36 20.77
N SER A 63 -3.12 -2.81 20.92
CA SER A 63 -4.21 -1.98 21.47
C SER A 63 -4.13 -1.90 23.00
N PRO A 64 -4.65 -0.82 23.63
CA PRO A 64 -4.46 -0.57 25.05
C PRO A 64 -5.60 -1.14 25.90
N ALA A 65 -5.29 -1.87 26.99
CA ALA A 65 -6.12 -1.96 28.19
C ALA A 65 -5.39 -2.66 29.35
N ILE A 66 -5.21 -1.91 30.44
CA ILE A 66 -5.22 -2.31 31.86
C ILE A 66 -3.97 -2.99 32.43
N ALA A 67 -3.43 -2.33 33.48
CA ALA A 67 -2.30 -2.71 34.31
C ALA A 67 -2.62 -3.86 35.27
N GLN A 68 -1.64 -4.74 35.55
CA GLN A 68 -1.08 -5.02 36.88
C GLN A 68 -0.12 -6.24 36.86
N SER A 69 1.03 -6.06 37.54
CA SER A 69 1.97 -7.03 38.13
C SER A 69 2.48 -8.23 37.30
N SER A 70 3.81 -8.33 37.16
CA SER A 70 4.52 -9.61 36.96
C SER A 70 5.82 -9.62 37.77
N PRO A 71 6.25 -10.76 38.33
CA PRO A 71 7.66 -11.04 38.57
C PRO A 71 8.22 -12.07 37.55
N PRO A 72 9.56 -12.21 37.46
CA PRO A 72 10.27 -12.58 36.24
C PRO A 72 10.71 -14.06 36.24
N VAL A 73 10.86 -14.71 35.08
CA VAL A 73 11.81 -15.85 34.88
C VAL A 73 12.10 -16.13 33.38
N ALA A 74 13.40 -16.20 33.10
CA ALA A 74 14.21 -17.03 32.16
C ALA A 74 14.10 -17.02 30.62
N ASN A 75 15.27 -16.70 30.05
CA ASN A 75 15.91 -17.14 28.81
C ASN A 75 15.60 -18.58 28.34
N ILE A 76 15.26 -18.73 27.04
CA ILE A 76 15.52 -19.92 26.19
C ILE A 76 15.83 -19.43 24.74
N PRO A 77 16.75 -20.08 23.98
CA PRO A 77 17.42 -19.50 22.82
C PRO A 77 16.67 -19.70 21.49
N LEU A 78 16.86 -18.72 20.59
CA LEU A 78 16.44 -18.74 19.20
C LEU A 78 17.19 -19.83 18.40
N ARG A 79 16.47 -20.84 17.91
CA ARG A 79 16.92 -21.70 16.82
C ARG A 79 15.86 -21.76 15.71
N ASN A 80 16.32 -21.36 14.52
CA ASN A 80 15.83 -21.72 13.19
C ASN A 80 14.36 -21.44 12.87
N ALA A 81 14.10 -20.24 12.35
CA ALA A 81 12.92 -19.95 11.54
C ALA A 81 13.36 -19.69 10.08
N SER A 82 12.94 -20.58 9.19
CA SER A 82 13.02 -20.42 7.73
C SER A 82 12.14 -19.25 7.27
N PRO A 83 12.52 -18.46 6.24
CA PRO A 83 11.78 -17.27 5.88
C PRO A 83 10.51 -17.62 5.09
N ILE A 84 9.36 -17.40 5.72
CA ILE A 84 8.02 -17.42 5.14
C ILE A 84 7.91 -16.23 4.18
N ARG A 85 7.77 -16.49 2.88
CA ARG A 85 7.38 -15.49 1.87
C ARG A 85 5.91 -15.12 2.08
N SER A 86 5.65 -13.97 2.71
CA SER A 86 4.29 -13.41 2.83
C SER A 86 3.99 -12.45 1.67
N ARG A 87 2.78 -12.58 1.12
CA ARG A 87 2.19 -11.81 0.01
C ARG A 87 1.76 -10.39 0.43
N SER A 88 2.54 -9.72 1.28
CA SER A 88 2.46 -8.27 1.53
C SER A 88 3.37 -7.46 0.59
N HIS A 89 4.09 -8.18 -0.28
CA HIS A 89 5.00 -7.63 -1.28
C HIS A 89 4.31 -6.86 -2.42
N ASP A 90 3.00 -7.03 -2.64
CA ASP A 90 2.34 -6.43 -3.81
C ASP A 90 1.94 -4.96 -3.59
N GLU A 91 1.44 -4.57 -2.40
CA GLU A 91 1.10 -3.15 -2.14
C GLU A 91 2.32 -2.26 -1.83
N MET A 92 3.39 -2.83 -1.25
CA MET A 92 4.66 -2.10 -1.04
C MET A 92 5.60 -2.18 -2.25
N GLY A 93 5.56 -3.30 -3.00
CA GLY A 93 6.30 -3.49 -4.24
C GLY A 93 5.80 -2.60 -5.37
N GLU A 94 4.49 -2.32 -5.44
CA GLU A 94 3.94 -1.33 -6.37
C GLU A 94 4.43 0.09 -6.02
N GLN A 95 4.46 0.48 -4.74
CA GLN A 95 4.75 1.86 -4.33
C GLN A 95 6.24 2.23 -4.35
N ILE A 96 7.14 1.29 -4.04
CA ILE A 96 8.59 1.47 -4.25
C ILE A 96 8.94 1.24 -5.73
N GLY A 97 8.18 0.37 -6.40
CA GLY A 97 8.21 0.18 -7.83
C GLY A 97 8.00 1.48 -8.60
N PHE A 98 7.20 2.44 -8.13
CA PHE A 98 6.91 3.68 -8.87
C PHE A 98 8.11 4.59 -9.16
N ALA A 99 9.17 4.61 -8.33
CA ALA A 99 10.39 5.37 -8.63
C ALA A 99 11.24 4.69 -9.73
N THR A 100 11.19 3.36 -9.80
CA THR A 100 11.88 2.54 -10.83
C THR A 100 11.02 2.36 -12.08
N LEU A 101 9.69 2.34 -11.93
CA LEU A 101 8.68 2.33 -12.99
C LEU A 101 8.55 3.69 -13.64
N TYR A 102 8.84 4.83 -13.01
CA TYR A 102 8.86 6.09 -13.78
C TYR A 102 10.02 6.15 -14.78
N LEU A 103 11.09 5.40 -14.52
CA LEU A 103 12.19 5.18 -15.46
C LEU A 103 11.98 3.92 -16.35
N GLY A 104 10.87 3.19 -16.20
CA GLY A 104 10.63 1.91 -16.88
C GLY A 104 9.17 1.59 -17.24
N SER A 105 8.22 2.51 -17.08
CA SER A 105 6.81 2.25 -17.36
C SER A 105 6.59 2.34 -18.86
N LYS A 106 5.88 1.35 -19.39
CA LYS A 106 5.32 1.36 -20.74
C LYS A 106 4.41 2.58 -20.92
N GLN A 107 4.99 3.73 -21.25
CA GLN A 107 4.32 4.80 -21.99
C GLN A 107 3.77 4.18 -23.28
N SER A 108 2.52 4.54 -23.61
CA SER A 108 1.79 4.12 -24.79
C SER A 108 2.62 4.22 -26.06
N ASP A 109 2.30 3.37 -27.04
CA ASP A 109 2.97 3.09 -28.32
C ASP A 109 3.28 4.29 -29.25
N ARG A 110 3.17 5.54 -28.78
CA ARG A 110 3.62 6.75 -29.47
C ARG A 110 5.03 7.24 -29.10
N ASP A 111 5.64 6.74 -28.02
CA ASP A 111 6.96 7.21 -27.53
C ASP A 111 8.11 6.22 -27.78
N THR A 112 7.93 5.18 -28.59
CA THR A 112 9.03 4.27 -28.98
C THR A 112 10.16 5.01 -29.69
N ALA A 113 9.88 6.13 -30.37
CA ALA A 113 10.89 7.00 -30.98
C ALA A 113 11.70 7.87 -29.99
N ASP A 114 11.25 8.00 -28.72
CA ASP A 114 11.97 8.75 -27.67
C ASP A 114 12.81 7.84 -26.76
N ARG A 115 12.51 6.54 -26.71
CA ARG A 115 13.30 5.55 -25.95
C ARG A 115 14.71 5.35 -26.49
N GLU A 116 14.89 5.45 -27.81
CA GLU A 116 16.22 5.39 -28.44
C GLU A 116 17.06 6.65 -28.19
N ARG A 117 16.46 7.77 -27.76
CA ARG A 117 17.17 9.03 -27.43
C ARG A 117 17.69 9.11 -26.00
N HIS A 118 17.45 8.08 -25.17
CA HIS A 118 17.71 8.13 -23.72
C HIS A 118 18.79 7.15 -23.22
N ALA A 119 19.54 6.49 -24.12
CA ALA A 119 20.74 5.78 -23.71
C ALA A 119 21.72 6.75 -23.03
N PRO A 120 22.22 6.45 -21.81
CA PRO A 120 23.08 7.38 -21.10
C PRO A 120 24.37 7.55 -21.90
N THR A 121 24.62 8.79 -22.36
CA THR A 121 25.87 9.11 -23.03
C THR A 121 27.05 8.84 -22.09
N PRO A 122 28.26 8.56 -22.62
CA PRO A 122 29.46 8.41 -21.78
C PRO A 122 29.66 9.57 -20.80
N THR A 123 29.27 10.77 -21.20
CA THR A 123 29.22 11.96 -20.35
C THR A 123 28.26 11.77 -19.17
N ILE A 124 27.00 11.40 -19.39
CA ILE A 124 26.03 11.17 -18.29
C ILE A 124 26.50 10.06 -17.34
N LEU A 125 27.05 8.97 -17.88
CA LEU A 125 27.60 7.88 -17.07
C LEU A 125 28.73 8.34 -16.14
N SER A 126 29.58 9.26 -16.61
CA SER A 126 30.65 9.83 -15.77
C SER A 126 30.10 10.65 -14.58
N PHE A 127 29.00 11.39 -14.78
CA PHE A 127 28.31 12.11 -13.72
C PHE A 127 27.65 11.15 -12.73
N VAL A 128 27.00 10.09 -13.24
CA VAL A 128 26.39 9.04 -12.42
C VAL A 128 27.43 8.36 -11.53
N ARG A 129 28.57 7.91 -12.07
CA ARG A 129 29.62 7.27 -11.28
C ARG A 129 30.18 8.18 -10.20
N ARG A 130 30.40 9.46 -10.53
CA ARG A 130 30.88 10.46 -9.56
C ARG A 130 29.85 10.75 -8.49
N PHE A 131 28.56 10.75 -8.84
CA PHE A 131 27.46 10.87 -7.90
C PHE A 131 27.40 9.68 -6.95
N GLU A 132 27.47 8.45 -7.47
CA GLU A 132 27.47 7.21 -6.68
C GLU A 132 28.64 7.17 -5.70
N ASP A 133 29.87 7.46 -6.13
CA ASP A 133 31.05 7.48 -5.25
C ASP A 133 30.89 8.48 -4.10
N ARG A 134 30.32 9.67 -4.36
CA ARG A 134 30.05 10.68 -3.33
C ARG A 134 28.95 10.24 -2.37
N MET A 135 27.87 9.63 -2.87
CA MET A 135 26.81 9.06 -2.03
C MET A 135 27.35 7.95 -1.12
N LEU A 136 28.20 7.05 -1.64
CA LEU A 136 28.84 5.98 -0.86
C LEU A 136 29.77 6.52 0.24
N ARG A 137 30.46 7.63 -0.03
CA ARG A 137 31.31 8.31 0.96
C ARG A 137 30.51 9.17 1.96
N GLY A 138 29.20 9.29 1.78
CA GLY A 138 28.34 10.16 2.61
C GLY A 138 28.50 11.66 2.31
N ASP A 139 29.17 12.04 1.22
CA ASP A 139 29.34 13.42 0.78
C ASP A 139 28.08 13.90 0.03
N LEU A 140 27.04 14.23 0.79
CA LEU A 140 25.77 14.70 0.23
C LEU A 140 25.87 16.08 -0.42
N SER A 141 26.78 16.94 0.05
CA SER A 141 26.99 18.27 -0.53
C SER A 141 27.63 18.16 -1.92
N GLY A 142 28.68 17.35 -2.02
CA GLY A 142 29.29 17.03 -3.30
C GLY A 142 28.35 16.27 -4.22
N ALA A 143 27.57 15.30 -3.71
CA ALA A 143 26.57 14.61 -4.52
C ALA A 143 25.52 15.58 -5.08
N THR A 144 25.06 16.53 -4.28
CA THR A 144 24.14 17.60 -4.71
C THR A 144 24.77 18.45 -5.81
N THR A 145 26.01 18.88 -5.63
CA THR A 145 26.75 19.65 -6.65
C THR A 145 26.88 18.87 -7.96
N THR A 146 27.15 17.56 -7.89
CA THR A 146 27.21 16.70 -9.08
C THR A 146 25.85 16.63 -9.77
N ALA A 147 24.78 16.41 -9.00
CA ALA A 147 23.41 16.35 -9.52
C ALA A 147 23.02 17.66 -10.23
N GLU A 148 23.35 18.81 -9.66
CA GLU A 148 23.01 20.10 -10.24
C GLU A 148 23.74 20.41 -11.54
N LYS A 149 24.98 19.93 -11.67
CA LYS A 149 25.81 20.05 -12.88
C LYS A 149 25.47 19.02 -13.95
N THR A 150 24.63 18.01 -13.64
CA THR A 150 24.21 17.01 -14.63
C THR A 150 23.39 17.70 -15.74
N PRO A 151 23.84 17.60 -17.01
CA PRO A 151 23.22 18.33 -18.12
C PRO A 151 21.84 17.81 -18.49
N ALA A 152 21.56 16.52 -18.23
CA ALA A 152 20.27 15.91 -18.51
C ALA A 152 19.27 16.15 -17.34
N PRO A 153 18.17 16.90 -17.55
CA PRO A 153 17.24 17.27 -16.48
C PRO A 153 16.61 16.08 -15.76
N SER A 154 16.26 15.01 -16.48
CA SER A 154 15.69 13.78 -15.90
C SER A 154 16.67 13.08 -14.95
N TRP A 155 17.94 12.99 -15.34
CA TRP A 155 19.01 12.41 -14.51
C TRP A 155 19.34 13.30 -13.31
N ARG A 156 19.36 14.62 -13.50
CA ARG A 156 19.50 15.58 -12.40
C ARG A 156 18.40 15.39 -11.36
N ASP A 157 17.14 15.37 -11.78
CA ASP A 157 16.00 15.21 -10.88
C ASP A 157 16.07 13.85 -10.17
N ALA A 158 16.39 12.75 -10.88
CA ALA A 158 16.59 11.44 -10.27
C ALA A 158 17.68 11.44 -9.18
N MET A 159 18.83 12.08 -9.43
CA MET A 159 19.91 12.19 -8.46
C MET A 159 19.51 13.00 -7.21
N LEU A 160 18.80 14.12 -7.41
CA LEU A 160 18.27 14.93 -6.30
C LEU A 160 17.25 14.15 -5.47
N LEU A 161 16.40 13.34 -6.12
CA LEU A 161 15.48 12.45 -5.42
C LEU A 161 16.24 11.41 -4.58
N THR A 162 17.28 10.79 -5.12
CA THR A 162 18.12 9.84 -4.35
C THR A 162 18.75 10.49 -3.12
N ILE A 163 19.23 11.74 -3.24
CA ILE A 163 19.74 12.51 -2.09
C ILE A 163 18.63 12.73 -1.06
N ALA A 164 17.45 13.18 -1.49
CA ALA A 164 16.32 13.43 -0.60
C ALA A 164 15.90 12.15 0.15
N TYR A 165 15.80 11.01 -0.56
CA TYR A 165 15.52 9.71 0.04
C TYR A 165 16.54 9.34 1.11
N HIS A 166 17.83 9.51 0.83
CA HIS A 166 18.88 9.23 1.80
C HIS A 166 18.82 10.16 3.03
N GLN A 167 18.52 11.45 2.84
CA GLN A 167 18.39 12.42 3.93
C GLN A 167 17.29 12.02 4.92
N TYR A 168 16.10 11.61 4.45
CA TYR A 168 15.03 11.25 5.38
C TYR A 168 15.09 9.78 5.84
N LEU A 169 15.39 8.81 4.96
CA LEU A 169 15.38 7.38 5.34
C LEU A 169 16.52 7.02 6.28
N THR A 170 17.71 7.60 6.05
CA THR A 170 18.91 7.22 6.81
C THR A 170 19.21 8.20 7.95
N LYS A 171 18.87 9.48 7.78
CA LYS A 171 19.19 10.52 8.78
C LYS A 171 17.96 11.09 9.50
N GLN A 172 16.73 10.73 9.09
CA GLN A 172 15.48 11.33 9.56
C GLN A 172 15.46 12.87 9.47
N ASP A 173 16.22 13.41 8.52
CA ASP A 173 16.35 14.85 8.29
C ASP A 173 15.33 15.30 7.23
N TYR A 174 14.08 15.41 7.68
CA TYR A 174 12.95 15.76 6.83
C TYR A 174 13.07 17.17 6.24
N ASP A 175 13.69 18.11 6.95
CA ASP A 175 13.82 19.49 6.48
C ASP A 175 14.83 19.62 5.35
N ARG A 176 16.00 18.97 5.47
CA ARG A 176 16.95 18.90 4.34
C ARG A 176 16.36 18.12 3.17
N ALA A 177 15.64 17.04 3.43
CA ALA A 177 14.96 16.29 2.36
C ALA A 177 13.98 17.19 1.59
N LYS A 178 13.14 17.97 2.29
CA LYS A 178 12.24 18.95 1.64
C LYS A 178 13.00 20.00 0.85
N GLN A 179 14.10 20.55 1.38
CA GLN A 179 14.93 21.52 0.65
C GLN A 179 15.49 20.92 -0.65
N THR A 180 15.95 19.67 -0.62
CA THR A 180 16.41 18.96 -1.83
C THR A 180 15.26 18.74 -2.82
N VAL A 181 14.09 18.33 -2.33
CA VAL A 181 12.88 18.10 -3.14
C VAL A 181 12.40 19.39 -3.84
N ARG A 182 12.54 20.56 -3.21
CA ARG A 182 12.22 21.85 -3.83
C ARG A 182 13.07 22.16 -5.07
N ARG A 183 14.24 21.54 -5.20
CA ARG A 183 15.15 21.71 -6.35
C ARG A 183 14.83 20.78 -7.53
N VAL A 184 13.93 19.80 -7.32
CA VAL A 184 13.43 18.89 -8.37
C VAL A 184 12.46 19.68 -9.26
N ARG A 185 12.73 19.68 -10.57
CA ARG A 185 11.93 20.48 -11.53
C ARG A 185 10.63 19.79 -11.89
N TYR A 186 10.65 18.46 -11.99
CA TYR A 186 9.48 17.70 -12.38
C TYR A 186 8.44 17.60 -11.26
N VAL A 187 7.40 18.42 -11.37
CA VAL A 187 6.35 18.60 -10.35
C VAL A 187 5.70 17.30 -9.89
N PRO A 188 5.34 16.33 -10.77
CA PRO A 188 4.74 15.07 -10.31
C PRO A 188 5.67 14.26 -9.37
N LEU A 189 6.99 14.25 -9.64
CA LEU A 189 7.95 13.60 -8.75
C LEU A 189 8.11 14.36 -7.44
N ARG A 190 8.15 15.70 -7.50
CA ARG A 190 8.20 16.56 -6.31
C ARG A 190 7.02 16.30 -5.38
N MET A 191 5.79 16.28 -5.93
CA MET A 191 4.56 15.93 -5.20
C MET A 191 4.69 14.56 -4.54
N ASN A 192 5.03 13.52 -5.31
CA ASN A 192 5.10 12.16 -4.79
C ASN A 192 6.06 12.04 -3.61
N VAL A 193 7.24 12.66 -3.69
CA VAL A 193 8.20 12.59 -2.56
C VAL A 193 7.74 13.39 -1.35
N LEU A 194 7.10 14.55 -1.53
CA LEU A 194 6.49 15.25 -0.39
C LEU A 194 5.44 14.39 0.32
N LEU A 195 4.59 13.68 -0.43
CA LEU A 195 3.58 12.80 0.18
C LEU A 195 4.22 11.60 0.91
N GLN A 196 5.30 11.04 0.37
CA GLN A 196 6.06 9.98 1.05
C GLN A 196 6.75 10.49 2.34
N LEU A 197 7.33 11.69 2.30
CA LEU A 197 7.89 12.35 3.48
C LEU A 197 6.81 12.55 4.54
N ALA A 198 5.64 13.07 4.16
CA ALA A 198 4.51 13.26 5.07
C ALA A 198 4.05 11.94 5.70
N ARG A 199 3.95 10.87 4.92
CA ARG A 199 3.60 9.54 5.44
C ARG A 199 4.63 9.03 6.45
N SER A 200 5.91 9.18 6.14
CA SER A 200 7.01 8.81 7.06
C SER A 200 6.98 9.64 8.36
N GLN A 201 6.68 10.94 8.26
CA GLN A 201 6.52 11.81 9.42
C GLN A 201 5.36 11.33 10.33
N ARG A 202 4.20 10.97 9.76
CA ARG A 202 3.08 10.39 10.52
C ARG A 202 3.44 9.08 11.22
N LEU A 203 4.08 8.16 10.49
CA LEU A 203 4.53 6.88 11.06
C LEU A 203 5.53 7.08 12.22
N SER A 204 6.24 8.21 12.23
CA SER A 204 7.16 8.61 13.30
C SER A 204 6.49 9.49 14.38
N GLY A 205 5.16 9.63 14.36
CA GLY A 205 4.39 10.46 15.30
C GLY A 205 4.45 11.97 15.07
N LYS A 206 5.17 12.45 14.04
CA LYS A 206 5.35 13.87 13.72
C LYS A 206 4.17 14.42 12.90
N ASN A 207 2.98 14.39 13.49
CA ASN A 207 1.73 14.72 12.79
C ASN A 207 1.64 16.17 12.31
N ALA A 208 2.17 17.13 13.08
CA ALA A 208 2.20 18.54 12.67
C ALA A 208 3.09 18.77 11.44
N ASP A 209 4.30 18.18 11.46
CA ASP A 209 5.23 18.26 10.33
C ASP A 209 4.64 17.60 9.08
N ALA A 210 3.99 16.44 9.24
CA ALA A 210 3.30 15.77 8.15
C ALA A 210 2.21 16.66 7.53
N ARG A 211 1.40 17.33 8.36
CA ARG A 211 0.38 18.27 7.88
C ARG A 211 1.00 19.42 7.10
N ALA A 212 2.11 19.99 7.58
CA ALA A 212 2.83 21.04 6.87
C ALA A 212 3.40 20.56 5.52
N THR A 213 3.96 19.34 5.48
CA THR A 213 4.46 18.74 4.23
C THR A 213 3.33 18.46 3.23
N VAL A 214 2.17 18.00 3.69
CA VAL A 214 0.98 17.83 2.83
C VAL A 214 0.48 19.19 2.32
N ALA A 215 0.53 20.25 3.13
CA ALA A 215 0.17 21.60 2.68
C ALA A 215 1.12 22.10 1.57
N GLU A 216 2.43 21.83 1.67
CA GLU A 216 3.38 22.13 0.58
C GLU A 216 3.03 21.32 -0.69
N ALA A 217 2.61 20.07 -0.53
CA ALA A 217 2.19 19.23 -1.64
C ALA A 217 0.91 19.80 -2.32
N HIS A 218 -0.10 20.22 -1.55
CA HIS A 218 -1.29 20.90 -2.09
C HIS A 218 -0.95 22.13 -2.92
N ALA A 219 0.05 22.92 -2.51
CA ALA A 219 0.50 24.11 -3.23
C ALA A 219 1.05 23.80 -4.65
N LEU A 220 1.40 22.54 -4.93
CA LEU A 220 1.85 22.11 -6.25
C LEU A 220 0.70 21.79 -7.21
N LEU A 221 -0.53 21.58 -6.73
CA LEU A 221 -1.68 21.20 -7.57
C LEU A 221 -1.92 22.13 -8.78
N PRO A 222 -1.84 23.47 -8.65
CA PRO A 222 -2.03 24.37 -9.79
C PRO A 222 -0.97 24.22 -10.89
N LEU A 223 0.20 23.63 -10.56
CA LEU A 223 1.32 23.47 -11.48
C LEU A 223 1.19 22.22 -12.37
N PHE A 224 0.17 21.38 -12.17
CA PHE A 224 -0.09 20.22 -13.02
C PHE A 224 -0.82 20.64 -14.30
N THR A 225 -0.11 20.53 -15.43
CA THR A 225 -0.64 20.83 -16.77
C THR A 225 -1.30 19.61 -17.41
N ASP A 226 -0.74 18.41 -17.24
CA ASP A 226 -1.31 17.17 -17.75
C ASP A 226 -2.52 16.72 -16.91
N PRO A 227 -3.72 16.56 -17.51
CA PRO A 227 -4.93 16.18 -16.77
C PRO A 227 -4.83 14.82 -16.07
N ARG A 228 -4.13 13.84 -16.66
CA ARG A 228 -3.97 12.51 -16.04
C ARG A 228 -3.06 12.60 -14.81
N HIS A 229 -2.00 13.40 -14.88
CA HIS A 229 -1.11 13.65 -13.74
C HIS A 229 -1.83 14.42 -12.64
N LYS A 230 -2.66 15.39 -13.02
CA LYS A 230 -3.50 16.13 -12.08
C LYS A 230 -4.51 15.23 -11.37
N GLU A 231 -5.20 14.35 -12.10
CA GLU A 231 -6.14 13.37 -11.53
C GLU A 231 -5.42 12.47 -10.50
N ARG A 232 -4.26 11.91 -10.87
CA ARG A 232 -3.44 11.08 -9.96
C ARG A 232 -3.01 11.85 -8.72
N ALA A 233 -2.57 13.11 -8.88
CA ALA A 233 -2.15 13.96 -7.77
C ALA A 233 -3.31 14.26 -6.81
N LEU A 234 -4.51 14.52 -7.34
CA LEU A 234 -5.72 14.69 -6.53
C LEU A 234 -6.01 13.44 -5.70
N ILE A 235 -6.00 12.25 -6.31
CA ILE A 235 -6.23 10.97 -5.60
C ILE A 235 -5.20 10.78 -4.47
N SER A 236 -3.92 11.02 -4.74
CA SER A 236 -2.87 10.89 -3.74
C SER A 236 -3.04 11.87 -2.56
N LEU A 237 -3.42 13.12 -2.84
CA LEU A 237 -3.69 14.11 -1.80
C LEU A 237 -4.95 13.78 -1.01
N ILE A 238 -6.02 13.29 -1.66
CA ILE A 238 -7.23 12.82 -0.98
C ILE A 238 -6.87 11.73 0.03
N ASN A 239 -6.09 10.73 -0.36
CA ASN A 239 -5.67 9.67 0.58
C ASN A 239 -4.85 10.26 1.74
N MET A 240 -3.92 11.19 1.47
CA MET A 240 -3.13 11.83 2.53
C MET A 240 -3.96 12.72 3.46
N ASP A 241 -4.99 13.39 2.96
CA ASP A 241 -5.90 14.20 3.77
C ASP A 241 -6.79 13.30 4.64
N LEU A 242 -7.33 12.20 4.09
CA LEU A 242 -8.11 11.22 4.85
C LEU A 242 -7.28 10.57 5.96
N ASP A 243 -6.04 10.15 5.68
CA ASP A 243 -5.11 9.64 6.69
C ASP A 243 -4.81 10.67 7.79
N GLY A 244 -4.90 11.96 7.46
CA GLY A 244 -4.73 13.08 8.40
C GLY A 244 -6.00 13.48 9.15
N SER A 245 -7.13 12.80 8.90
CA SER A 245 -8.48 13.19 9.38
C SER A 245 -8.98 14.55 8.85
N GLU A 246 -8.53 14.95 7.67
CA GLU A 246 -8.85 16.23 7.02
C GLU A 246 -9.99 16.06 6.02
N THR A 247 -11.12 15.54 6.49
CA THR A 247 -12.25 15.07 5.66
C THR A 247 -12.84 16.17 4.76
N GLY A 248 -12.94 17.42 5.25
CA GLY A 248 -13.42 18.54 4.46
C GLY A 248 -12.52 18.89 3.26
N ARG A 249 -11.19 18.80 3.42
CA ARG A 249 -10.23 19.00 2.32
C ARG A 249 -10.31 17.85 1.32
N ALA A 250 -10.37 16.62 1.81
CA ALA A 250 -10.55 15.44 0.97
C ALA A 250 -11.83 15.53 0.14
N GLU A 251 -12.96 15.92 0.74
CA GLU A 251 -14.23 16.11 0.02
C GLU A 251 -14.12 17.17 -1.09
N ALA A 252 -13.51 18.32 -0.78
CA ALA A 252 -13.29 19.38 -1.76
C ALA A 252 -12.44 18.90 -2.95
N LEU A 253 -11.43 18.08 -2.70
CA LEU A 253 -10.61 17.48 -3.77
C LEU A 253 -11.39 16.43 -4.58
N ILE A 254 -12.22 15.59 -3.94
CA ILE A 254 -13.05 14.60 -4.64
C ILE A 254 -14.00 15.27 -5.63
N ARG A 255 -14.57 16.43 -5.27
CA ARG A 255 -15.43 17.22 -6.18
C ARG A 255 -14.69 17.68 -7.44
N ARG A 256 -13.36 17.81 -7.38
CA ARG A 256 -12.50 18.23 -8.51
C ARG A 256 -12.06 17.06 -9.40
N LEU A 257 -12.33 15.81 -9.01
CA LEU A 257 -12.04 14.64 -9.84
C LEU A 257 -12.96 14.63 -11.06
N SER A 258 -12.36 14.40 -12.23
CA SER A 258 -13.08 14.41 -13.50
C SER A 258 -13.67 13.05 -13.85
N THR A 259 -13.08 11.96 -13.35
CA THR A 259 -13.47 10.60 -13.70
C THR A 259 -14.42 9.95 -12.69
N ALA A 260 -15.31 9.09 -13.18
CA ALA A 260 -16.13 8.22 -12.34
C ALA A 260 -15.24 7.23 -11.56
N ASP A 261 -14.17 6.71 -12.19
CA ASP A 261 -13.19 5.84 -11.54
C ASP A 261 -12.55 6.50 -10.31
N GLY A 262 -12.03 7.72 -10.44
CA GLY A 262 -11.44 8.45 -9.31
C GLY A 262 -12.43 8.64 -8.16
N LYS A 263 -13.69 8.98 -8.48
CA LYS A 263 -14.76 9.12 -7.48
C LYS A 263 -15.12 7.78 -6.83
N ALA A 264 -15.21 6.70 -7.60
CA ALA A 264 -15.50 5.35 -7.10
C ALA A 264 -14.40 4.83 -6.16
N VAL A 265 -13.13 5.22 -6.37
CA VAL A 265 -12.02 4.92 -5.44
C VAL A 265 -12.12 5.73 -4.15
N CYS A 266 -12.35 7.04 -4.26
CA CYS A 266 -12.17 7.96 -3.14
C CYS A 266 -13.41 8.11 -2.24
N LEU A 267 -14.62 8.06 -2.79
CA LEU A 267 -15.85 8.27 -2.02
C LEU A 267 -16.08 7.21 -0.94
N PRO A 268 -15.86 5.89 -1.15
CA PRO A 268 -15.97 4.90 -0.08
C PRO A 268 -15.00 5.16 1.09
N LYS A 269 -13.79 5.66 0.80
CA LYS A 269 -12.81 6.00 1.84
C LYS A 269 -13.26 7.21 2.65
N LEU A 270 -13.79 8.24 1.97
CA LEU A 270 -14.36 9.40 2.66
C LEU A 270 -15.57 9.02 3.52
N ALA A 271 -16.47 8.18 3.00
CA ALA A 271 -17.61 7.67 3.77
C ALA A 271 -17.17 6.87 5.01
N SER A 272 -16.13 6.04 4.88
CA SER A 272 -15.52 5.32 6.00
C SER A 272 -14.93 6.27 7.04
N ALA A 273 -14.31 7.37 6.60
CA ALA A 273 -13.76 8.40 7.50
C ALA A 273 -14.88 9.13 8.26
N PHE A 274 -15.99 9.48 7.60
CA PHE A 274 -17.17 10.03 8.28
C PHE A 274 -17.76 9.04 9.29
N PHE A 275 -17.86 7.76 8.92
CA PHE A 275 -18.32 6.71 9.82
C PHE A 275 -17.43 6.60 11.07
N ALA A 276 -16.11 6.59 10.89
CA ALA A 276 -15.15 6.57 12.00
C ALA A 276 -15.26 7.81 12.91
N ALA A 277 -15.58 8.98 12.32
CA ALA A 277 -15.88 10.21 13.03
C ALA A 277 -17.30 10.25 13.67
N LYS A 278 -18.09 9.16 13.55
CA LYS A 278 -19.49 9.04 14.01
C LYS A 278 -20.47 9.99 13.32
N ASP A 279 -20.10 10.56 12.17
CA ASP A 279 -21.00 11.32 11.31
C ASP A 279 -21.70 10.36 10.33
N PHE A 280 -22.69 9.63 10.86
CA PHE A 280 -23.38 8.59 10.10
C PHE A 280 -24.20 9.14 8.93
N ASP A 281 -24.68 10.38 9.02
CA ASP A 281 -25.45 11.01 7.96
C ASP A 281 -24.56 11.36 6.77
N GLN A 282 -23.39 11.94 7.01
CA GLN A 282 -22.42 12.18 5.94
C GLN A 282 -21.87 10.88 5.38
N ALA A 283 -21.62 9.87 6.21
CA ALA A 283 -21.22 8.54 5.76
C ALA A 283 -22.25 7.95 4.77
N ARG A 284 -23.55 8.02 5.12
CA ARG A 284 -24.63 7.50 4.27
C ARG A 284 -24.77 8.30 2.96
N ARG A 285 -24.75 9.63 3.02
CA ARG A 285 -24.80 10.48 1.81
C ARG A 285 -23.62 10.21 0.88
N THR A 286 -22.42 10.12 1.44
CA THR A 286 -21.19 9.84 0.68
C THR A 286 -21.22 8.43 0.10
N GLY A 287 -21.77 7.44 0.82
CA GLY A 287 -22.00 6.08 0.32
C GLY A 287 -22.93 6.04 -0.90
N ARG A 288 -24.02 6.81 -0.89
CA ARG A 288 -24.90 6.94 -2.08
C ARG A 288 -24.19 7.59 -3.26
N ALA A 289 -23.38 8.63 -3.01
CA ALA A 289 -22.57 9.24 -4.05
C ALA A 289 -21.54 8.26 -4.63
N ALA A 290 -20.93 7.42 -3.78
CA ALA A 290 -20.02 6.36 -4.20
C ALA A 290 -20.73 5.32 -5.08
N GLN A 291 -21.97 4.95 -4.73
CA GLN A 291 -22.79 4.05 -5.54
C GLN A 291 -23.08 4.64 -6.92
N ALA A 292 -23.47 5.91 -6.99
CA ALA A 292 -23.68 6.60 -8.26
C ALA A 292 -22.40 6.64 -9.11
N ALA A 293 -21.25 6.91 -8.50
CA ALA A 293 -19.96 6.88 -9.17
C ALA A 293 -19.63 5.48 -9.70
N LEU A 294 -19.84 4.42 -8.90
CA LEU A 294 -19.64 3.03 -9.31
C LEU A 294 -20.53 2.65 -10.51
N MET A 295 -21.80 3.05 -10.52
CA MET A 295 -22.70 2.78 -11.65
C MET A 295 -22.28 3.51 -12.92
N ALA A 296 -21.58 4.65 -12.80
CA ALA A 296 -21.02 5.39 -13.92
C ALA A 296 -19.68 4.83 -14.43
N VAL A 297 -19.03 3.92 -13.69
CA VAL A 297 -17.80 3.27 -14.14
C VAL A 297 -18.15 2.24 -15.23
N ASN A 298 -17.69 2.49 -16.46
CA ASN A 298 -17.91 1.61 -17.61
C ASN A 298 -16.96 0.39 -17.65
N ALA A 299 -16.20 0.14 -16.58
CA ALA A 299 -15.21 -0.92 -16.52
C ALA A 299 -15.77 -2.18 -15.85
N LYS A 300 -16.45 -3.04 -16.64
CA LYS A 300 -16.87 -4.39 -16.19
C LYS A 300 -15.71 -5.17 -15.56
N LYS A 301 -14.49 -5.01 -16.09
CA LYS A 301 -13.29 -5.77 -15.69
C LYS A 301 -12.80 -5.48 -14.27
N ASN A 302 -13.15 -4.33 -13.69
CA ASN A 302 -12.68 -3.91 -12.35
C ASN A 302 -13.84 -3.61 -11.40
N TYR A 303 -15.06 -4.08 -11.70
CA TYR A 303 -16.22 -3.82 -10.85
C TYR A 303 -15.98 -4.20 -9.39
N ASP A 304 -15.43 -5.41 -9.18
CA ASP A 304 -15.20 -5.97 -7.84
C ASP A 304 -14.27 -5.08 -6.99
N TYR A 305 -13.21 -4.53 -7.62
CA TYR A 305 -12.25 -3.65 -6.96
C TYR A 305 -12.92 -2.39 -6.38
N TYR A 306 -13.84 -1.79 -7.12
CA TYR A 306 -14.56 -0.60 -6.67
C TYR A 306 -15.76 -0.92 -5.77
N ALA A 307 -16.40 -2.06 -5.98
CA ALA A 307 -17.60 -2.46 -5.25
C ALA A 307 -17.29 -2.87 -3.80
N LEU A 308 -16.19 -3.58 -3.55
CA LEU A 308 -15.89 -4.13 -2.22
C LEU A 308 -15.76 -3.05 -1.12
N PRO A 309 -15.03 -1.93 -1.32
CA PRO A 309 -15.00 -0.84 -0.36
C PRO A 309 -16.38 -0.23 -0.11
N LEU A 310 -17.22 -0.13 -1.15
CA LEU A 310 -18.56 0.40 -1.03
C LEU A 310 -19.49 -0.53 -0.25
N VAL A 311 -19.43 -1.84 -0.48
CA VAL A 311 -20.15 -2.85 0.31
C VAL A 311 -19.84 -2.67 1.80
N ARG A 312 -18.57 -2.51 2.16
CA ARG A 312 -18.15 -2.28 3.55
C ARG A 312 -18.80 -1.03 4.15
N VAL A 313 -18.79 0.08 3.43
CA VAL A 313 -19.43 1.33 3.88
C VAL A 313 -20.93 1.14 4.07
N GLN A 314 -21.61 0.51 3.11
CA GLN A 314 -23.04 0.27 3.18
C GLN A 314 -23.41 -0.62 4.37
N CYS A 315 -22.64 -1.69 4.62
CA CYS A 315 -22.79 -2.51 5.83
C CYS A 315 -22.56 -1.72 7.13
N GLN A 316 -21.60 -0.80 7.15
CA GLN A 316 -21.34 0.03 8.33
C GLN A 316 -22.51 0.98 8.64
N VAL A 317 -23.10 1.62 7.63
CA VAL A 317 -24.20 2.58 7.81
C VAL A 317 -25.60 1.93 7.92
N GLY A 318 -25.67 0.60 7.84
CA GLY A 318 -26.91 -0.18 7.96
C GLY A 318 -27.68 -0.39 6.65
N ASP A 319 -27.11 -0.02 5.50
CA ASP A 319 -27.74 -0.13 4.18
C ASP A 319 -27.48 -1.54 3.59
N PHE A 320 -28.04 -2.58 4.22
CA PHE A 320 -27.71 -3.98 3.90
C PHE A 320 -28.19 -4.47 2.53
N LEU A 321 -29.38 -4.05 2.09
CA LEU A 321 -29.92 -4.48 0.80
C LEU A 321 -29.07 -3.95 -0.38
N PRO A 322 -28.72 -2.65 -0.45
CA PRO A 322 -27.74 -2.17 -1.42
C PRO A 322 -26.40 -2.93 -1.36
N ALA A 323 -25.88 -3.21 -0.16
CA ALA A 323 -24.63 -3.94 0.01
C ALA A 323 -24.71 -5.34 -0.60
N TYR A 324 -25.78 -6.09 -0.29
CA TYR A 324 -26.05 -7.40 -0.87
C TYR A 324 -26.15 -7.34 -2.41
N THR A 325 -26.92 -6.39 -2.96
CA THR A 325 -27.06 -6.25 -4.41
C THR A 325 -25.72 -5.98 -5.11
N LEU A 326 -24.84 -5.17 -4.49
CA LEU A 326 -23.51 -4.93 -5.04
C LEU A 326 -22.64 -6.19 -5.00
N SER A 327 -22.65 -6.93 -3.88
CA SER A 327 -21.93 -8.20 -3.73
C SER A 327 -22.33 -9.20 -4.80
N LYS A 328 -23.64 -9.36 -5.07
CA LYS A 328 -24.16 -10.30 -6.07
C LYS A 328 -23.73 -10.03 -7.51
N ARG A 329 -23.20 -8.83 -7.81
CA ARG A 329 -22.67 -8.45 -9.12
C ARG A 329 -21.17 -8.67 -9.25
N MET A 330 -20.49 -9.10 -8.19
CA MET A 330 -19.06 -9.40 -8.23
C MET A 330 -18.79 -10.67 -9.05
N HIS A 331 -17.71 -10.66 -9.81
CA HIS A 331 -17.37 -11.73 -10.76
C HIS A 331 -16.41 -12.74 -10.14
N GLU A 332 -15.44 -12.27 -9.37
CA GLU A 332 -14.46 -13.12 -8.71
C GLU A 332 -15.08 -13.82 -7.51
N ALA A 333 -14.97 -15.14 -7.46
CA ALA A 333 -15.54 -15.97 -6.40
C ALA A 333 -15.04 -15.55 -5.01
N TYR A 334 -13.78 -15.13 -4.90
CA TYR A 334 -13.20 -14.59 -3.67
C TYR A 334 -13.90 -13.31 -3.21
N ASN A 335 -14.06 -12.32 -4.11
CA ASN A 335 -14.71 -11.06 -3.76
C ASN A 335 -16.19 -11.26 -3.42
N LEU A 336 -16.88 -12.15 -4.15
CA LEU A 336 -18.26 -12.53 -3.87
C LEU A 336 -18.40 -13.17 -2.48
N ALA A 337 -17.55 -14.16 -2.15
CA ALA A 337 -17.60 -14.85 -0.86
C ALA A 337 -17.33 -13.89 0.31
N ASP A 338 -16.26 -13.09 0.22
CA ASP A 338 -15.87 -12.14 1.26
C ASP A 338 -16.92 -11.04 1.46
N SER A 339 -17.47 -10.51 0.37
CA SER A 339 -18.49 -9.46 0.45
C SER A 339 -19.81 -9.97 1.01
N LEU A 340 -20.26 -11.18 0.65
CA LEU A 340 -21.45 -11.80 1.23
C LEU A 340 -21.24 -12.14 2.71
N ALA A 341 -20.10 -12.69 3.09
CA ALA A 341 -19.77 -12.95 4.49
C ALA A 341 -19.79 -11.66 5.33
N LEU A 342 -19.27 -10.55 4.79
CA LEU A 342 -19.33 -9.24 5.43
C LEU A 342 -20.77 -8.72 5.58
N VAL A 343 -21.61 -8.87 4.55
CA VAL A 343 -23.03 -8.50 4.63
C VAL A 343 -23.74 -9.33 5.70
N ALA A 344 -23.58 -10.65 5.68
CA ALA A 344 -24.18 -11.54 6.66
C ALA A 344 -23.78 -11.19 8.10
N LEU A 345 -22.50 -10.93 8.33
CA LEU A 345 -21.96 -10.50 9.63
C LEU A 345 -22.71 -9.27 10.16
N HIS A 346 -22.86 -8.25 9.32
CA HIS A 346 -23.49 -6.99 9.72
C HIS A 346 -25.02 -7.11 9.87
N VAL A 347 -25.69 -7.86 8.98
CA VAL A 347 -27.12 -8.17 9.07
C VAL A 347 -27.41 -8.93 10.37
N ALA A 348 -26.57 -9.91 10.73
CA ALA A 348 -26.72 -10.68 11.96
C ALA A 348 -26.57 -9.79 13.21
N LYS A 349 -25.56 -8.91 13.22
CA LYS A 349 -25.36 -7.94 14.31
C LYS A 349 -26.51 -6.95 14.46
N ALA A 350 -27.23 -6.64 13.38
CA ALA A 350 -28.44 -5.83 13.40
C ALA A 350 -29.71 -6.61 13.78
N GLY A 351 -29.60 -7.90 14.12
CA GLY A 351 -30.70 -8.77 14.54
C GLY A 351 -31.35 -9.59 13.42
N GLY A 352 -30.93 -9.41 12.16
CA GLY A 352 -31.46 -10.10 10.98
C GLY A 352 -30.97 -11.55 10.82
N LYS A 353 -30.99 -12.36 11.88
CA LYS A 353 -30.35 -13.70 11.90
C LYS A 353 -30.79 -14.62 10.75
N LYS A 354 -32.09 -14.68 10.44
CA LYS A 354 -32.63 -15.54 9.36
C LYS A 354 -32.02 -15.18 8.00
N GLN A 355 -32.06 -13.89 7.64
CA GLN A 355 -31.47 -13.39 6.39
C GLN A 355 -29.95 -13.59 6.36
N ALA A 356 -29.27 -13.38 7.49
CA ALA A 356 -27.84 -13.60 7.57
C ALA A 356 -27.45 -15.07 7.33
N ILE A 357 -28.24 -16.03 7.82
CA ILE A 357 -28.00 -17.47 7.56
C ILE A 357 -28.08 -17.78 6.06
N GLU A 358 -29.08 -17.25 5.36
CA GLU A 358 -29.23 -17.41 3.91
C GLU A 358 -28.01 -16.85 3.17
N ILE A 359 -27.57 -15.63 3.54
CA ILE A 359 -26.41 -14.98 2.93
C ILE A 359 -25.11 -15.76 3.23
N VAL A 360 -24.96 -16.33 4.43
CA VAL A 360 -23.81 -17.20 4.77
C VAL A 360 -23.77 -18.43 3.87
N ALA A 361 -24.91 -19.07 3.61
CA ALA A 361 -24.98 -20.23 2.73
C ALA A 361 -24.51 -19.87 1.30
N GLU A 362 -24.91 -18.71 0.79
CA GLU A 362 -24.41 -18.20 -0.50
C GLU A 362 -22.91 -17.90 -0.47
N ALA A 363 -22.40 -17.31 0.61
CA ALA A 363 -20.97 -17.05 0.79
C ALA A 363 -20.15 -18.35 0.78
N LEU A 364 -20.65 -19.41 1.42
CA LEU A 364 -20.03 -20.75 1.39
C LEU A 364 -19.98 -21.34 -0.03
N LEU A 365 -21.07 -21.23 -0.78
CA LEU A 365 -21.11 -21.70 -2.18
C LEU A 365 -20.12 -20.92 -3.07
N ALA A 366 -19.96 -19.62 -2.85
CA ALA A 366 -18.95 -18.83 -3.53
C ALA A 366 -17.53 -19.23 -3.09
N CYS A 367 -17.31 -19.43 -1.79
CA CYS A 367 -16.03 -19.83 -1.21
C CYS A 367 -15.53 -21.17 -1.78
N GLN A 368 -16.43 -22.13 -2.00
CA GLN A 368 -16.10 -23.43 -2.59
C GLN A 368 -15.56 -23.33 -4.03
N LYS A 369 -15.90 -22.26 -4.75
CA LYS A 369 -15.44 -22.03 -6.14
C LYS A 369 -14.05 -21.38 -6.22
N ILE A 370 -13.48 -20.95 -5.09
CA ILE A 370 -12.16 -20.30 -5.05
C ILE A 370 -11.07 -21.36 -5.26
N GLN A 371 -10.22 -21.16 -6.27
CA GLN A 371 -9.14 -22.09 -6.60
C GLN A 371 -7.86 -21.87 -5.76
N ASP A 372 -7.52 -20.62 -5.46
CA ASP A 372 -6.35 -20.29 -4.65
C ASP A 372 -6.62 -20.63 -3.18
N SER A 373 -5.85 -21.57 -2.63
CA SER A 373 -6.07 -22.11 -1.29
C SER A 373 -5.96 -21.06 -0.19
N TYR A 374 -5.04 -20.10 -0.34
CA TYR A 374 -4.88 -19.00 0.60
C TYR A 374 -6.12 -18.09 0.62
N SER A 375 -6.63 -17.75 -0.56
CA SER A 375 -7.84 -16.92 -0.71
C SER A 375 -9.08 -17.66 -0.21
N GLN A 376 -9.18 -18.97 -0.46
CA GLN A 376 -10.27 -19.80 0.04
C GLN A 376 -10.27 -19.85 1.57
N ASP A 377 -9.10 -20.06 2.20
CA ASP A 377 -8.95 -20.08 3.66
C ASP A 377 -9.28 -18.72 4.30
N ARG A 378 -8.92 -17.62 3.63
CA ARG A 378 -9.29 -16.27 4.06
C ARG A 378 -10.80 -16.06 4.01
N SER A 379 -11.47 -16.51 2.96
CA SER A 379 -12.94 -16.45 2.89
C SER A 379 -13.61 -17.36 3.91
N ARG A 380 -13.08 -18.56 4.18
CA ARG A 380 -13.54 -19.41 5.30
C ARG A 380 -13.43 -18.70 6.64
N GLU A 381 -12.32 -18.01 6.91
CA GLU A 381 -12.14 -17.23 8.14
C GLU A 381 -13.25 -16.16 8.29
N ASN A 382 -13.53 -15.41 7.22
CA ASN A 382 -14.59 -14.41 7.21
C ASN A 382 -15.99 -15.02 7.45
N ILE A 383 -16.25 -16.18 6.85
CA ILE A 383 -17.50 -16.93 7.02
C ILE A 383 -17.65 -17.43 8.45
N VAL A 384 -16.58 -17.86 9.11
CA VAL A 384 -16.60 -18.23 10.55
C VAL A 384 -17.13 -17.07 11.38
N TYR A 385 -16.64 -15.84 11.19
CA TYR A 385 -17.16 -14.68 11.95
C TYR A 385 -18.65 -14.40 11.69
N ALA A 386 -19.11 -14.62 10.45
CA ALA A 386 -20.52 -14.47 10.09
C ALA A 386 -21.40 -15.54 10.78
N LEU A 387 -20.96 -16.80 10.77
CA LEU A 387 -21.61 -17.93 11.46
C LEU A 387 -21.71 -17.67 12.98
N LEU A 388 -20.63 -17.21 13.59
CA LEU A 388 -20.63 -16.82 15.01
C LEU A 388 -21.65 -15.72 15.30
N SER A 389 -21.83 -14.76 14.40
CA SER A 389 -22.76 -13.65 14.60
C SER A 389 -24.24 -14.07 14.49
N VAL A 390 -24.54 -15.14 13.76
CA VAL A 390 -25.89 -15.74 13.76
C VAL A 390 -26.10 -16.72 14.92
N GLY A 391 -25.04 -17.08 15.64
CA GLY A 391 -25.05 -18.03 16.76
C GLY A 391 -24.80 -19.48 16.35
N ASP A 392 -24.35 -19.74 15.12
CA ASP A 392 -24.03 -21.09 14.65
C ASP A 392 -22.60 -21.49 15.02
N LEU A 393 -22.42 -21.86 16.29
CA LEU A 393 -21.13 -22.34 16.81
C LEU A 393 -20.66 -23.63 16.14
N ALA A 394 -21.58 -24.54 15.82
CA ALA A 394 -21.25 -25.84 15.22
C ALA A 394 -20.77 -25.68 13.77
N GLY A 395 -21.49 -24.89 12.98
CA GLY A 395 -21.08 -24.51 11.63
C GLY A 395 -19.75 -23.76 11.63
N ALA A 396 -19.57 -22.81 12.54
CA ALA A 396 -18.31 -22.07 12.69
C ALA A 396 -17.12 -23.00 12.95
N LYS A 397 -17.26 -23.98 13.86
CA LYS A 397 -16.21 -24.99 14.14
C LYS A 397 -15.89 -25.84 12.91
N ASN A 398 -16.91 -26.36 12.23
CA ASN A 398 -16.72 -27.18 11.03
C ASN A 398 -15.94 -26.42 9.93
N ILE A 399 -16.29 -25.15 9.67
CA ILE A 399 -15.56 -24.34 8.68
C ILE A 399 -14.14 -24.02 9.15
N ALA A 400 -13.94 -23.71 10.44
CA ALA A 400 -12.60 -23.44 10.99
C ALA A 400 -11.66 -24.65 10.90
N GLU A 401 -12.18 -25.88 10.99
CA GLU A 401 -11.40 -27.10 10.81
C GLU A 401 -10.86 -27.27 9.39
N GLN A 402 -11.55 -26.70 8.40
CA GLN A 402 -11.18 -26.75 6.98
C GLN A 402 -10.16 -25.67 6.57
N ILE A 403 -9.74 -24.80 7.50
CA ILE A 403 -8.72 -23.78 7.25
C ILE A 403 -7.32 -24.40 7.41
N PHE A 404 -6.50 -24.36 6.37
CA PHE A 404 -5.14 -24.89 6.38
C PHE A 404 -4.12 -23.88 6.91
N GLN A 405 -4.28 -22.59 6.59
CA GLN A 405 -3.35 -21.55 7.04
C GLN A 405 -3.34 -21.44 8.58
N PRO A 406 -2.20 -21.72 9.27
CA PRO A 406 -2.17 -21.82 10.72
C PRO A 406 -2.62 -20.54 11.45
N ASP A 407 -2.20 -19.37 10.94
CA ASP A 407 -2.57 -18.08 11.55
C ASP A 407 -4.06 -17.77 11.41
N MET A 408 -4.67 -18.11 10.26
CA MET A 408 -6.11 -17.92 10.04
C MET A 408 -6.92 -18.92 10.88
N ARG A 409 -6.47 -20.18 10.92
CA ARG A 409 -7.09 -21.23 11.73
C ARG A 409 -7.08 -20.87 13.21
N ARG A 410 -5.94 -20.38 13.72
CA ARG A 410 -5.81 -19.90 15.10
C ARG A 410 -6.81 -18.77 15.39
N ARG A 411 -6.89 -17.74 14.54
CA ARG A 411 -7.84 -16.63 14.72
C ARG A 411 -9.30 -17.08 14.70
N ALA A 412 -9.67 -17.99 13.80
CA ALA A 412 -11.00 -18.56 13.73
C ALA A 412 -11.38 -19.30 15.04
N PHE A 413 -10.50 -20.16 15.56
CA PHE A 413 -10.76 -20.85 16.83
C PHE A 413 -10.74 -19.91 18.05
N GLU A 414 -9.86 -18.91 18.08
CA GLU A 414 -9.89 -17.87 19.12
C GLU A 414 -11.24 -17.14 19.13
N ALA A 415 -11.81 -16.84 17.97
CA ALA A 415 -13.13 -16.22 17.85
C ALA A 415 -14.25 -17.14 18.35
N ILE A 416 -14.20 -18.43 18.01
CA ILE A 416 -15.15 -19.45 18.48
C ILE A 416 -15.10 -19.56 20.01
N ILE A 417 -13.91 -19.71 20.60
CA ILE A 417 -13.73 -19.81 22.05
C ILE A 417 -14.27 -18.56 22.77
N ARG A 418 -14.06 -17.37 22.18
CA ARG A 418 -14.65 -16.14 22.73
C ARG A 418 -16.17 -16.19 22.66
N ALA A 419 -16.75 -16.59 21.53
CA ALA A 419 -18.20 -16.68 21.38
C ALA A 419 -18.82 -17.66 22.38
N GLU A 420 -18.20 -18.83 22.61
CA GLU A 420 -18.66 -19.82 23.60
C GLU A 420 -18.67 -19.30 25.04
N LYS A 421 -17.76 -18.39 25.39
CA LYS A 421 -17.71 -17.81 26.75
C LYS A 421 -18.82 -16.80 27.02
N TYR A 422 -19.42 -16.24 25.97
CA TYR A 422 -20.42 -15.16 26.06
C TYR A 422 -21.79 -15.55 25.49
N SER A 423 -21.96 -16.81 25.09
CA SER A 423 -23.24 -17.44 24.72
C SER A 423 -23.87 -18.11 25.94
#